data_AF-A0A0C3Q8S2-F1
#
_entry.id   AF-A0A0C3Q8S2-F1
#
_cell.length_a   1.000
_cell.length_b   1.000
_cell.length_c   1.000
_cell.angle_alpha   90.00
_cell.angle_beta   90.00
_cell.angle_gamma   90.00
#
_symmetry.space_group_name_H-M   'P 1'
#
loop_
_entity.id
_entity.type
_entity.pdbx_description
1 polymer ?
#
loop_
_entity_poly.entity_id
_entity_poly.type
_entity_poly.pdbx_seq_one_letter_code
_entity_poly.pdbx_strand_id
1 'polypeptide(L)'
;QVFKAYTLSTVSLGMSFAGALKLGHYMKVPPRCSFLVLVVAVFVCTTSEIGVKQLIFEGVNDVCEPEQSARLVCPGSQFGKGSIYYGPLYAAIAGSVLPVFLWWWNRRSPGRTWLGQFNLAYVDNTWCGQEYFLRTRRYRWWSRYNYVLAGALDSGTAIGVIMCFLLLQLPREGTPSLNWWGNTVWQNSSSLLDARILEMN
;
A
#
# COMPACT_ATOMS: atom_id res chain seq x y z
N GLN A 1 1.95 6.69 18.44
CA GLN A 1 1.66 5.64 17.43
C GLN A 1 0.83 6.20 16.28
N VAL A 2 -0.23 6.96 16.58
CA VAL A 2 -1.05 7.70 15.60
C VAL A 2 -0.23 8.52 14.60
N PHE A 3 0.69 9.37 15.07
CA PHE A 3 1.57 10.18 14.22
C PHE A 3 2.31 9.36 13.14
N LYS A 4 2.80 8.16 13.50
CA LYS A 4 3.56 7.30 12.58
C LYS A 4 2.69 6.74 11.45
N ALA A 5 1.47 6.29 11.79
CA ALA A 5 0.51 5.79 10.81
C ALA A 5 0.12 6.90 9.81
N TYR A 6 -0.19 8.10 10.31
CA TYR A 6 -0.49 9.24 9.45
C TYR A 6 0.69 9.60 8.53
N THR A 7 1.91 9.68 9.07
CA THR A 7 3.08 10.02 8.24
C THR A 7 3.35 9.00 7.12
N LEU A 8 3.17 7.70 7.36
CA LEU A 8 3.37 6.68 6.33
C LEU A 8 2.32 6.79 5.21
N SER A 9 1.05 6.96 5.57
CA SER A 9 -0.03 7.11 4.62
C SER A 9 0.10 8.39 3.79
N THR A 10 0.47 9.51 4.42
CA THR A 10 0.65 10.80 3.72
C THR A 10 1.83 10.76 2.75
N VAL A 11 2.95 10.14 3.11
CA VAL A 11 4.11 10.00 2.22
C VAL A 11 3.77 9.13 1.01
N SER A 12 3.07 8.00 1.21
CA SER A 12 2.62 7.13 0.12
C SER A 12 1.71 7.88 -0.85
N LEU A 13 0.70 8.60 -0.34
CA LEU A 13 -0.22 9.39 -1.16
C LEU A 13 0.49 10.52 -1.94
N GLY A 14 1.47 11.18 -1.30
CA GLY A 14 2.27 12.23 -1.93
C GLY A 14 3.09 11.73 -3.12
N MET A 15 3.61 10.50 -3.05
CA MET A 15 4.37 9.88 -4.15
C MET A 15 3.46 9.51 -5.32
N SER A 16 2.26 9.00 -5.04
CA SER A 16 1.25 8.74 -6.08
C SER A 16 0.78 10.03 -6.77
N PHE A 17 0.59 11.11 -6.01
CA PHE A 17 0.23 12.43 -6.53
C PHE A 17 1.33 12.99 -7.45
N ALA A 18 2.60 12.88 -7.05
CA ALA A 18 3.73 13.28 -7.87
C ALA A 18 3.83 12.44 -9.17
N GLY A 19 3.53 11.14 -9.10
CA GLY A 19 3.41 10.27 -10.27
C GLY A 19 2.33 10.73 -11.24
N ALA A 20 1.14 11.07 -10.74
CA ALA A 20 0.02 11.58 -11.54
C ALA A 20 0.35 12.92 -12.23
N LEU A 21 1.06 13.83 -11.56
CA LEU A 21 1.51 15.10 -12.16
C LEU A 21 2.50 14.87 -13.30
N LYS A 22 3.43 13.92 -13.12
CA LYS A 22 4.40 13.56 -14.15
C LYS A 22 3.71 12.92 -15.36
N LEU A 23 2.71 12.08 -15.11
CA LEU A 23 1.85 11.52 -16.16
C LEU A 23 1.10 12.62 -16.92
N GLY A 24 0.52 13.59 -16.22
CA GLY A 24 -0.16 14.74 -16.83
C GLY A 24 0.74 15.54 -17.77
N HIS A 25 2.01 15.71 -17.38
CA HIS A 25 3.02 16.35 -18.23
C HIS A 25 3.30 15.55 -19.51
N TYR A 26 3.38 14.21 -19.45
CA TYR A 26 3.56 13.36 -20.63
C TYR A 26 2.36 13.38 -21.58
N MET A 27 1.14 13.50 -21.04
CA MET A 27 -0.09 13.59 -21.83
C MET A 27 -0.38 15.01 -22.35
N LYS A 28 0.52 15.97 -22.11
CA LYS A 28 0.37 17.39 -22.49
C LYS A 28 -0.92 18.03 -21.95
N VAL A 29 -1.36 17.59 -20.77
CA VAL A 29 -2.51 18.20 -20.10
C VAL A 29 -2.05 19.50 -19.43
N PRO A 30 -2.80 20.62 -19.53
CA PRO A 30 -2.41 21.87 -18.90
C PRO A 30 -2.30 21.72 -17.37
N PRO A 31 -1.16 22.13 -16.76
CA PRO A 31 -0.83 21.80 -15.36
C PRO A 31 -1.80 22.40 -14.33
N ARG A 32 -2.42 23.54 -14.65
CA ARG A 32 -3.40 24.20 -13.77
C ARG A 32 -4.70 23.40 -13.63
N CYS A 33 -5.16 22.83 -14.74
CA CYS A 33 -6.37 22.01 -14.74
C CYS A 33 -6.12 20.68 -14.01
N SER A 34 -4.96 20.05 -14.24
CA SER A 34 -4.59 18.82 -13.54
C SER A 34 -4.45 19.01 -12.04
N PHE A 35 -3.83 20.11 -11.59
CA PHE A 35 -3.70 20.42 -10.17
C PHE A 35 -5.08 20.60 -9.50
N LEU A 36 -5.98 21.36 -10.11
CA LEU A 36 -7.31 21.60 -9.56
C LEU A 36 -8.13 20.30 -9.47
N VAL A 37 -8.14 19.50 -10.54
CA VAL A 37 -8.82 18.19 -10.54
C VAL A 37 -8.31 17.30 -9.41
N LEU A 38 -6.99 17.26 -9.21
CA LEU A 38 -6.38 16.39 -8.23
C LEU A 38 -6.63 16.87 -6.78
N VAL A 39 -6.63 18.18 -6.54
CA VAL A 39 -7.02 18.77 -5.25
C VAL A 39 -8.47 18.45 -4.91
N VAL A 40 -9.39 18.63 -5.87
CA VAL A 40 -10.82 18.32 -5.68
C VAL A 40 -11.02 16.83 -5.42
N ALA A 41 -10.34 15.96 -6.18
CA ALA A 41 -10.42 14.51 -5.99
C ALA A 41 -9.95 14.08 -4.59
N VAL A 42 -8.81 14.59 -4.12
CA VAL A 42 -8.29 14.29 -2.77
C VAL A 42 -9.25 14.76 -1.69
N PHE A 43 -9.86 15.94 -1.85
CA PHE A 43 -10.85 16.44 -0.90
C PHE A 43 -12.08 15.52 -0.83
N VAL A 44 -12.63 15.11 -1.97
CA VAL A 44 -13.77 14.18 -2.00
C VAL A 44 -13.40 12.82 -1.37
N CYS A 45 -12.26 12.23 -1.74
CA CYS A 45 -11.81 10.95 -1.18
C CYS A 45 -11.57 11.01 0.33
N THR A 46 -10.94 12.07 0.83
CA THR A 46 -10.66 12.19 2.27
C THR A 46 -11.95 12.36 3.08
N THR A 47 -12.90 13.16 2.59
CA THR A 47 -14.20 13.32 3.25
C THR A 47 -15.01 12.03 3.27
N SER A 48 -15.04 11.26 2.17
CA SER A 48 -15.74 9.98 2.12
C SER A 48 -15.10 8.94 3.04
N GLU A 49 -13.78 8.84 3.06
CA GLU A 49 -13.08 7.91 3.95
C GLU A 49 -13.27 8.23 5.44
N ILE A 50 -13.25 9.51 5.83
CA ILE A 50 -13.48 9.92 7.21
C ILE A 50 -14.92 9.58 7.61
N GLY A 51 -15.90 9.88 6.74
CA GLY A 51 -17.31 9.56 6.99
C GLY A 51 -17.54 8.06 7.16
N VAL A 52 -16.98 7.22 6.29
CA VAL A 52 -17.09 5.76 6.41
C VAL A 52 -16.48 5.26 7.73
N LYS A 53 -15.32 5.78 8.13
CA LYS A 53 -14.69 5.42 9.41
C LYS A 53 -15.57 5.81 10.59
N GLN A 54 -16.16 7.01 10.58
CA GLN A 54 -17.08 7.45 11.63
C GLN A 54 -18.33 6.56 11.70
N LEU A 55 -18.94 6.23 10.56
CA LEU A 55 -20.10 5.34 10.50
C LEU A 55 -19.80 3.94 11.05
N ILE A 56 -18.60 3.42 10.79
CA ILE A 56 -18.18 2.12 11.33
C ILE A 56 -17.96 2.20 12.85
N PHE A 57 -17.37 3.28 13.36
CA PHE A 57 -17.16 3.45 14.81
C PHE A 57 -18.45 3.71 15.59
N GLU A 58 -19.46 4.33 14.97
CA GLU A 58 -20.78 4.54 15.59
C GLU A 58 -21.71 3.32 15.48
N GLY A 59 -21.55 2.52 14.42
CA GLY A 59 -22.39 1.34 14.17
C GLY A 59 -21.94 0.07 14.88
N VAL A 60 -20.70 0.02 15.39
CA VAL A 60 -20.13 -1.17 16.03
C VAL A 60 -19.90 -0.91 17.52
N ASN A 61 -20.66 -1.59 18.37
CA ASN A 61 -20.49 -1.58 19.82
C ASN A 61 -19.24 -2.41 20.23
N ASP A 62 -18.61 -2.11 21.36
CA ASP A 62 -17.46 -2.84 21.95
C ASP A 62 -16.17 -2.91 21.10
N VAL A 63 -15.82 -1.80 20.48
CA VAL A 63 -14.55 -1.65 19.74
C VAL A 63 -13.37 -1.97 20.66
N CYS A 64 -12.63 -3.02 20.34
CA CYS A 64 -11.44 -3.54 21.03
C CYS A 64 -11.63 -4.64 22.09
N GLU A 65 -12.83 -5.19 22.25
CA GLU A 65 -13.04 -6.44 23.00
C GLU A 65 -12.52 -7.66 22.19
N PRO A 66 -11.90 -8.68 22.83
CA PRO A 66 -11.45 -9.89 22.15
C PRO A 66 -12.57 -10.73 21.51
N GLU A 67 -13.84 -10.59 21.96
CA GLU A 67 -15.02 -11.32 21.43
C GLU A 67 -15.92 -10.46 20.51
N GLN A 68 -15.33 -9.54 19.75
CA GLN A 68 -16.05 -8.67 18.83
C GLN A 68 -16.53 -9.41 17.55
N SER A 69 -17.83 -9.35 17.24
CA SER A 69 -18.43 -9.99 16.05
C SER A 69 -17.87 -9.48 14.70
N ALA A 70 -17.39 -8.23 14.67
CA ALA A 70 -16.77 -7.59 13.51
C ALA A 70 -15.23 -7.78 13.42
N ARG A 71 -14.60 -8.44 14.40
CA ARG A 71 -13.13 -8.71 14.44
C ARG A 71 -12.26 -7.50 14.08
N LEU A 72 -12.61 -6.32 14.57
CA LEU A 72 -11.85 -5.10 14.32
C LEU A 72 -10.52 -5.12 15.08
N VAL A 73 -9.42 -4.83 14.38
CA VAL A 73 -8.07 -4.86 14.97
C VAL A 73 -7.72 -3.50 15.56
N CYS A 74 -7.30 -3.50 16.83
CA CYS A 74 -7.01 -2.28 17.58
C CYS A 74 -5.67 -1.63 17.18
N PRO A 75 -5.56 -0.29 17.29
CA PRO A 75 -4.34 0.42 16.93
C PRO A 75 -3.10 0.00 17.75
N GLY A 76 -3.31 -0.43 19.01
CA GLY A 76 -2.24 -0.93 19.88
C GLY A 76 -1.66 -2.28 19.43
N SER A 77 -2.48 -3.17 18.89
CA SER A 77 -2.05 -4.49 18.40
C SER A 77 -1.45 -4.44 16.99
N GLN A 78 -1.71 -3.39 16.21
CA GLN A 78 -1.08 -3.19 14.90
C GLN A 78 0.30 -2.55 14.96
N PHE A 79 0.54 -1.57 15.84
CA PHE A 79 1.78 -0.77 15.86
C PHE A 79 2.60 -0.85 17.17
N GLY A 80 2.21 -1.73 18.10
CA GLY A 80 2.92 -1.99 19.36
C GLY A 80 4.22 -2.80 19.20
N LYS A 81 5.00 -2.94 20.28
CA LYS A 81 6.17 -3.83 20.29
C LYS A 81 5.68 -5.28 20.15
N GLY A 82 6.21 -6.02 19.16
CA GLY A 82 5.77 -7.38 18.84
C GLY A 82 4.65 -7.49 17.81
N SER A 83 4.14 -6.39 17.26
CA SER A 83 3.11 -6.44 16.22
C SER A 83 3.68 -6.69 14.81
N ILE A 84 2.81 -7.11 13.88
CA ILE A 84 3.16 -7.40 12.48
C ILE A 84 3.80 -6.17 11.79
N TYR A 85 3.36 -4.95 12.10
CA TYR A 85 3.87 -3.72 11.48
C TYR A 85 5.07 -3.11 12.22
N TYR A 86 5.51 -3.68 13.34
CA TYR A 86 6.66 -3.17 14.10
C TYR A 86 7.95 -3.22 13.27
N GLY A 87 8.21 -4.32 12.55
CA GLY A 87 9.38 -4.47 11.67
C GLY A 87 9.36 -3.56 10.44
N PRO A 88 8.29 -3.59 9.61
CA PRO A 88 8.14 -2.72 8.44
C PRO A 88 8.23 -1.22 8.74
N LEU A 89 7.83 -0.79 9.94
CA LEU A 89 7.96 0.60 10.39
C LEU A 89 9.41 1.12 10.37
N TYR A 90 10.38 0.28 10.78
CA TYR A 90 11.80 0.66 10.76
C TYR A 90 12.38 0.64 9.34
N ALA A 91 11.81 -0.17 8.45
CA ALA A 91 12.18 -0.19 7.04
C ALA A 91 11.83 1.14 6.34
N ALA A 92 10.80 1.86 6.79
CA ALA A 92 10.49 3.20 6.27
C ALA A 92 11.54 4.25 6.67
N ILE A 93 12.06 4.19 7.90
CA ILE A 93 13.15 5.06 8.33
C ILE A 93 14.41 4.75 7.54
N ALA A 94 14.76 3.46 7.41
CA ALA A 94 15.86 3.02 6.55
C ALA A 94 15.67 3.47 5.09
N GLY A 95 14.45 3.38 4.57
CA GLY A 95 14.07 3.83 3.24
C GLY A 95 14.15 5.34 3.04
N SER A 96 14.02 6.16 4.10
CA SER A 96 14.25 7.61 4.02
C SER A 96 15.73 8.00 4.06
N VAL A 97 16.54 7.21 4.77
CA VAL A 97 17.99 7.42 4.88
C VAL A 97 18.69 6.96 3.59
N LEU A 98 18.18 5.91 2.94
CA LEU A 98 18.75 5.34 1.72
C LEU A 98 18.91 6.36 0.56
N PRO A 99 17.91 7.19 0.18
CA PRO A 99 18.06 8.19 -0.86
C PRO A 99 19.02 9.31 -0.47
N VAL A 100 19.11 9.69 0.81
CA VAL A 100 20.09 10.69 1.28
C VAL A 100 21.52 10.14 1.19
N PHE A 101 21.71 8.89 1.60
CA PHE A 101 22.97 8.18 1.49
C PHE A 101 23.39 7.99 0.02
N LEU A 102 22.47 7.55 -0.84
CA LEU A 102 22.71 7.39 -2.27
C LEU A 102 22.98 8.73 -2.96
N TRP A 103 22.31 9.81 -2.57
CA TRP A 103 22.59 11.17 -3.07
C TRP A 103 24.00 11.63 -2.69
N TRP A 104 24.40 11.43 -1.43
CA TRP A 104 25.74 11.74 -0.96
C TRP A 104 26.81 10.91 -1.69
N TRP A 105 26.57 9.61 -1.87
CA TRP A 105 27.46 8.70 -2.61
C TRP A 105 27.59 9.09 -4.08
N ASN A 106 26.47 9.43 -4.74
CA ASN A 106 26.46 9.88 -6.14
C ASN A 106 27.23 11.20 -6.32
N ARG A 107 27.23 12.08 -5.31
CA ARG A 107 28.00 13.32 -5.32
C ARG A 107 29.52 13.09 -5.19
N ARG A 108 29.94 11.95 -4.65
CA ARG A 108 31.36 11.60 -4.44
C ARG A 108 31.99 10.85 -5.62
N SER A 109 31.19 10.26 -6.50
CA SER A 109 31.64 9.52 -7.69
C SER A 109 30.90 9.97 -8.96
N PRO A 110 31.21 11.15 -9.52
CA PRO A 110 30.59 11.62 -10.76
C PRO A 110 31.16 10.82 -11.95
N GLY A 111 30.56 9.67 -12.27
CA GLY A 111 30.92 9.02 -13.54
C GLY A 111 30.45 7.60 -13.84
N ARG A 112 29.97 6.77 -12.91
CA ARG A 112 29.77 5.32 -13.22
C ARG A 112 28.60 4.56 -12.59
N THR A 113 27.60 5.19 -11.98
CA THR A 113 26.54 4.43 -11.30
C THR A 113 25.18 4.52 -12.00
N TRP A 114 24.76 3.39 -12.60
CA TRP A 114 23.39 3.10 -13.07
C TRP A 114 22.29 3.42 -12.03
N LEU A 115 22.67 3.49 -10.75
CA LEU A 115 21.83 3.88 -9.61
C LEU A 115 21.22 5.30 -9.73
N GLY A 116 21.85 6.23 -10.46
CA GLY A 116 21.29 7.58 -10.67
C GLY A 116 20.03 7.63 -11.55
N GLN A 117 19.70 6.53 -12.23
CA GLN A 117 18.51 6.42 -13.10
C GLN A 117 17.27 5.91 -12.36
N PHE A 118 17.40 5.44 -11.13
CA PHE A 118 16.28 4.92 -10.33
C PHE A 118 15.67 6.03 -9.47
N ASN A 119 14.46 6.45 -9.81
CA ASN A 119 13.61 7.18 -8.86
C ASN A 119 13.10 6.18 -7.83
N LEU A 120 13.82 6.07 -6.71
CA LEU A 120 13.60 5.12 -5.63
C LEU A 120 12.41 5.50 -4.71
N ALA A 121 11.43 6.25 -5.23
CA ALA A 121 10.28 6.72 -4.45
C ALA A 121 9.10 5.75 -4.50
N TYR A 122 9.07 4.79 -5.42
CA TYR A 122 7.96 3.85 -5.49
C TYR A 122 8.47 2.51 -5.99
N VAL A 123 8.91 1.66 -5.06
CA VAL A 123 9.21 0.26 -5.36
C VAL A 123 8.15 -0.58 -4.67
N ASP A 124 6.97 -0.58 -5.28
CA ASP A 124 6.04 -1.67 -5.04
C ASP A 124 6.51 -2.84 -5.92
N ASN A 125 7.13 -3.85 -5.30
CA ASN A 125 7.95 -4.87 -5.97
C ASN A 125 7.19 -5.64 -7.08
N THR A 126 5.86 -5.68 -6.98
CA THR A 126 4.96 -6.35 -7.93
C THR A 126 4.87 -5.61 -9.27
N TRP A 127 4.86 -4.27 -9.23
CA TRP A 127 4.73 -3.42 -10.42
C TRP A 127 6.03 -3.35 -11.22
N CYS A 128 7.16 -3.29 -10.52
CA CYS A 128 8.48 -3.29 -11.16
C CYS A 128 8.74 -4.56 -11.97
N GLY A 129 8.35 -5.74 -11.48
CA GLY A 129 8.60 -7.00 -12.19
C GLY A 129 7.86 -7.09 -13.53
N GLN A 130 6.61 -6.63 -13.55
CA GLN A 130 5.75 -6.69 -14.72
C GLN A 130 6.16 -5.63 -15.76
N GLU A 131 6.40 -4.39 -15.33
CA GLU A 131 6.90 -3.34 -16.23
C GLU A 131 8.28 -3.68 -16.80
N TYR A 132 9.17 -4.27 -16.00
CA TYR A 132 10.50 -4.70 -16.45
C TYR A 132 10.42 -5.81 -17.50
N PHE A 133 9.56 -6.80 -17.30
CA PHE A 133 9.35 -7.90 -18.25
C PHE A 133 8.78 -7.41 -19.59
N LEU A 134 7.80 -6.50 -19.55
CA LEU A 134 7.21 -5.92 -20.76
C LEU A 134 8.17 -4.97 -21.48
N ARG A 135 8.97 -4.18 -20.74
CA ARG A 135 10.01 -3.31 -21.29
C ARG A 135 11.11 -4.08 -22.00
N THR A 136 11.52 -5.24 -21.47
CA THR A 136 12.60 -6.06 -22.04
C THR A 136 12.17 -6.87 -23.26
N ARG A 137 10.93 -7.38 -23.32
CA ARG A 137 10.44 -8.16 -24.47
C ARG A 137 9.76 -7.34 -25.57
N ARG A 138 9.03 -6.25 -25.24
CA ARG A 138 8.13 -5.55 -26.17
C ARG A 138 8.17 -4.03 -25.98
N TYR A 139 9.36 -3.45 -26.03
CA TYR A 139 9.57 -2.01 -25.80
C TYR A 139 8.63 -1.07 -26.59
N ARG A 140 8.44 -1.32 -27.90
CA ARG A 140 7.58 -0.48 -28.75
C ARG A 140 6.11 -0.46 -28.29
N TRP A 141 5.58 -1.62 -27.91
CA TRP A 141 4.20 -1.74 -27.42
C TRP A 141 4.05 -1.12 -26.03
N TRP A 142 5.02 -1.40 -25.15
CA TRP A 142 5.09 -0.82 -23.81
C TRP A 142 5.10 0.72 -23.86
N SER A 143 5.96 1.33 -24.68
CA SER A 143 6.04 2.81 -24.77
C SER A 143 4.73 3.49 -25.19
N ARG A 144 3.86 2.78 -25.90
CA ARG A 144 2.59 3.31 -26.43
C ARG A 144 1.42 3.08 -25.47
N TYR A 145 1.43 1.98 -24.71
CA TYR A 145 0.29 1.54 -23.90
C TYR A 145 0.57 1.44 -22.40
N ASN A 146 1.77 1.80 -21.92
CA ASN A 146 2.14 1.62 -20.51
C ASN A 146 1.12 2.21 -19.54
N TYR A 147 0.64 3.43 -19.82
CA TYR A 147 -0.29 4.12 -18.93
C TYR A 147 -1.69 3.50 -18.91
N VAL A 148 -2.15 2.98 -20.05
CA VAL A 148 -3.44 2.26 -20.13
C VAL A 148 -3.33 0.92 -19.41
N LEU A 149 -2.20 0.23 -19.56
CA LEU A 149 -1.93 -1.03 -18.88
C LEU A 149 -1.83 -0.84 -17.35
N ALA A 150 -1.15 0.22 -16.89
CA ALA A 150 -1.06 0.54 -15.47
C ALA A 150 -2.45 0.80 -14.86
N GLY A 151 -3.27 1.64 -15.50
CA GLY A 151 -4.63 1.90 -15.05
C GLY A 151 -5.54 0.66 -15.10
N ALA A 152 -5.35 -0.23 -16.07
CA ALA A 152 -6.09 -1.49 -16.15
C ALA A 152 -5.71 -2.47 -15.02
N LEU A 153 -4.45 -2.47 -14.58
CA LEU A 153 -3.99 -3.33 -13.48
C LEU A 153 -4.54 -2.84 -12.13
N ASP A 154 -4.50 -1.52 -11.87
CA ASP A 154 -5.06 -0.92 -10.65
C ASP A 154 -6.57 -1.21 -10.54
N SER A 155 -7.31 -0.92 -11.61
CA SER A 155 -8.76 -1.19 -11.65
C SER A 155 -9.07 -2.70 -11.60
N GLY A 156 -8.26 -3.54 -12.24
CA GLY A 156 -8.41 -5.00 -12.20
C GLY A 156 -8.24 -5.59 -10.81
N THR A 157 -7.27 -5.10 -10.01
CA THR A 157 -7.11 -5.56 -8.62
C THR A 157 -8.30 -5.15 -7.74
N ALA A 158 -8.83 -3.93 -7.89
CA ALA A 158 -10.00 -3.47 -7.16
C ALA A 158 -11.25 -4.33 -7.46
N ILE A 159 -11.49 -4.62 -8.74
CA ILE A 159 -12.60 -5.51 -9.16
C ILE A 159 -12.38 -6.93 -8.62
N GLY A 160 -11.14 -7.43 -8.66
CA GLY A 160 -10.79 -8.74 -8.13
C GLY A 160 -11.06 -8.85 -6.62
N VAL A 161 -10.73 -7.83 -5.84
CA VAL A 161 -11.00 -7.78 -4.40
C VAL A 161 -12.51 -7.81 -4.12
N ILE A 162 -13.30 -7.03 -4.86
CA ILE A 162 -14.78 -7.04 -4.74
C ILE A 162 -15.33 -8.43 -5.07
N MET A 163 -14.83 -9.06 -6.14
CA MET A 163 -15.25 -10.40 -6.53
C MET A 163 -14.87 -11.44 -5.46
N CYS A 164 -13.66 -11.37 -4.90
CA CYS A 164 -13.25 -12.22 -3.78
C CYS A 164 -14.13 -12.01 -2.55
N PHE A 165 -14.50 -10.77 -2.22
CA PHE A 165 -15.42 -10.47 -1.12
C PHE A 165 -16.80 -11.11 -1.35
N LEU A 166 -17.38 -10.91 -2.54
CA LEU A 166 -18.68 -11.46 -2.91
C LEU A 166 -18.72 -12.98 -2.96
N LEU A 167 -17.65 -13.62 -3.44
CA LEU A 167 -17.60 -15.08 -3.62
C LEU A 167 -17.14 -15.84 -2.37
N LEU A 168 -16.25 -15.25 -1.56
CA LEU A 168 -15.62 -15.96 -0.43
C LEU A 168 -16.06 -15.44 0.94
N GLN A 169 -16.44 -14.16 1.06
CA GLN A 169 -16.76 -13.55 2.38
C GLN A 169 -18.27 -13.41 2.64
N LEU A 170 -19.08 -13.24 1.60
CA LEU A 170 -20.54 -13.12 1.72
C LEU A 170 -21.31 -14.43 1.95
N PRO A 171 -20.96 -15.60 1.38
CA PRO A 171 -21.61 -16.84 1.75
C PRO A 171 -21.18 -17.25 3.17
N ARG A 172 -21.98 -16.87 4.17
CA ARG A 172 -21.77 -17.18 5.60
C ARG A 172 -22.22 -18.58 6.02
N GLU A 173 -22.96 -19.29 5.18
CA GLU A 173 -23.49 -20.62 5.49
C GLU A 173 -23.23 -21.59 4.33
N GLY A 174 -22.23 -22.46 4.48
CA GLY A 174 -21.91 -23.49 3.49
C GLY A 174 -20.74 -23.12 2.58
N THR A 175 -19.54 -23.42 3.10
CA THR A 175 -18.21 -23.33 2.49
C THR A 175 -18.11 -23.89 1.05
N PRO A 176 -17.19 -23.30 0.25
CA PRO A 176 -15.88 -23.96 0.15
C PRO A 176 -14.80 -23.11 0.82
N SER A 177 -14.46 -23.46 2.07
CA SER A 177 -13.20 -23.12 2.68
C SER A 177 -12.16 -23.90 1.91
N LEU A 178 -11.56 -23.26 0.91
CA LEU A 178 -10.41 -23.82 0.24
C LEU A 178 -9.32 -24.06 1.29
N ASN A 179 -9.05 -25.32 1.62
CA ASN A 179 -7.93 -25.67 2.47
C ASN A 179 -6.66 -25.63 1.61
N TRP A 180 -6.03 -24.46 1.56
CA TRP A 180 -4.75 -24.24 0.93
C TRP A 180 -3.77 -23.63 1.93
N TRP A 181 -2.48 -23.75 1.63
CA TRP A 181 -1.41 -23.31 2.53
C TRP A 181 -1.54 -21.84 2.99
N GLY A 182 -2.11 -20.95 2.19
CA GLY A 182 -2.34 -19.55 2.59
C GLY A 182 -3.39 -19.36 3.68
N ASN A 183 -4.35 -20.28 3.82
CA ASN A 183 -5.38 -20.20 4.86
C ASN A 183 -4.90 -20.71 6.23
N THR A 184 -3.84 -21.49 6.29
CA THR A 184 -3.31 -22.10 7.54
C THR A 184 -2.06 -21.40 8.09
N VAL A 185 -1.33 -20.65 7.27
CA VAL A 185 -0.04 -20.05 7.66
C VAL A 185 -0.19 -18.89 8.66
N TRP A 186 -1.23 -18.07 8.56
CA TRP A 186 -1.41 -16.95 9.49
C TRP A 186 -1.74 -17.42 10.91
N GLN A 187 -2.45 -18.56 11.06
CA GLN A 187 -2.82 -19.15 12.35
C GLN A 187 -1.59 -19.65 13.12
N ASN A 188 -0.62 -20.24 12.41
CA ASN A 188 0.66 -20.64 12.98
C ASN A 188 1.54 -19.44 13.38
N SER A 189 1.28 -18.26 12.81
CA SER A 189 2.05 -17.04 13.09
C SER A 189 1.50 -16.28 14.30
N SER A 190 0.18 -16.29 14.51
CA SER A 190 -0.46 -15.73 15.71
C SER A 190 -0.15 -16.53 16.98
N SER A 191 -0.10 -17.87 16.89
CA SER A 191 0.23 -18.73 18.02
C SER A 191 1.68 -18.56 18.51
N LEU A 192 2.62 -18.26 17.62
CA LEU A 192 4.00 -17.91 17.98
C LEU A 192 4.12 -16.53 18.66
N LEU A 193 3.22 -15.60 18.34
CA LEU A 193 3.17 -14.27 18.97
C LEU A 193 2.55 -14.34 20.37
N ASP A 194 1.46 -15.09 20.53
CA ASP A 194 0.84 -15.33 21.85
C ASP A 194 1.79 -16.07 22.80
N ALA A 195 2.52 -17.07 22.31
CA ALA A 195 3.56 -17.76 23.08
C ALA A 195 4.71 -16.82 23.51
N ARG A 196 5.12 -15.88 22.66
CA ARG A 196 6.15 -14.88 23.00
C ARG A 196 5.70 -13.85 24.03
N ILE A 197 4.43 -13.50 24.05
CA ILE A 197 3.88 -12.52 25.00
C ILE A 197 3.81 -13.13 26.41
N LEU A 198 3.51 -14.43 26.51
CA LEU A 198 3.49 -15.16 27.79
C LEU A 198 4.89 -15.37 28.40
N GLU A 199 5.95 -15.45 27.61
CA GLU A 199 7.34 -15.54 28.13
C GLU A 199 7.92 -14.18 28.59
N MET A 200 7.27 -13.07 28.26
CA MET A 200 7.73 -11.71 28.64
C MET A 200 7.04 -11.16 29.90
N ASN A 201 6.23 -11.96 30.60
CA ASN A 201 5.53 -11.62 31.83
C ASN A 201 5.87 -12.62 32.93
#